data_AF-A0A3D8YKG8-F1
#
_entry.id   AF-A0A3D8YKG8-F1
#
_cell.length_a   1.000
_cell.length_b   1.000
_cell.length_c   1.000
_cell.angle_alpha   90.00
_cell.angle_beta   90.00
_cell.angle_gamma   90.00
#
_symmetry.space_group_name_H-M   'P 1'
#
loop_
_entity.id
_entity.type
_entity.pdbx_description
1 polymer ?
#
loop_
_entity_poly.entity_id
_entity_poly.type
_entity_poly.pdbx_seq_one_letter_code
_entity_poly.pdbx_strand_id
1 'polypeptide(L)'
;MTSKKRQNFNRLQAKFSNSVNQKKNDENIKHNLDKYGIIPAWVLFQKLSFGELAMFYTNTQTKNKKLVCKKIESLISENIGKEIKVPKEIFESWFNNIRYLRNKIAHTDVIYGVNFTKSCSGHASDKEYLNRLQKFHYQQRLITFLLAMQKLFMSMPEYCRDIWNSTIEDIQVRANENSSIKLARIGVLDNDMSYLKI
;
A
#
# COMPACT_ATOMS: atom_id res chain seq x y z
N MET A 1 16.66 -23.67 -4.54
CA MET A 1 16.34 -22.26 -4.19
C MET A 1 17.42 -21.37 -4.80
N THR A 2 17.09 -20.33 -5.57
CA THR A 2 18.13 -19.48 -6.22
C THR A 2 18.94 -18.70 -5.18
N SER A 3 20.22 -18.42 -5.45
CA SER A 3 21.14 -17.68 -4.55
C SER A 3 20.51 -16.37 -4.03
N LYS A 4 19.87 -15.60 -4.90
CA LYS A 4 19.17 -14.36 -4.56
C LYS A 4 17.97 -14.55 -3.63
N LYS A 5 17.18 -15.62 -3.80
CA LYS A 5 16.05 -15.93 -2.89
C LYS A 5 16.55 -16.32 -1.50
N ARG A 6 17.65 -17.07 -1.41
CA ARG A 6 18.29 -17.42 -0.14
C ARG A 6 18.83 -16.19 0.59
N GLN A 7 19.50 -15.29 -0.13
CA GLN A 7 19.97 -14.02 0.43
C GLN A 7 18.82 -13.16 0.98
N ASN A 8 17.71 -13.04 0.23
CA ASN A 8 16.54 -12.30 0.69
C ASN A 8 15.88 -12.94 1.92
N PHE A 9 15.78 -14.26 1.95
CA PHE A 9 15.25 -14.99 3.10
C PHE A 9 16.10 -14.76 4.35
N ASN A 10 17.43 -14.90 4.24
CA ASN A 10 18.34 -14.63 5.36
C ASN A 10 18.23 -13.18 5.84
N ARG A 11 18.12 -12.22 4.92
CA ARG A 11 17.91 -10.80 5.26
C ARG A 11 16.60 -10.57 6.00
N LEU A 12 15.53 -11.23 5.56
CA LEU A 12 14.23 -11.17 6.20
C LEU A 12 14.27 -11.79 7.60
N GLN A 13 14.90 -12.96 7.76
CA GLN A 13 15.09 -13.62 9.05
C GLN A 13 15.90 -12.74 10.02
N ALA A 14 17.03 -12.18 9.57
CA ALA A 14 17.83 -11.26 10.37
C ALA A 14 17.04 -10.01 10.80
N LYS A 15 16.20 -9.47 9.90
CA LYS A 15 15.31 -8.36 10.22
C LYS A 15 14.28 -8.74 11.28
N PHE A 16 13.64 -9.90 11.16
CA PHE A 16 12.72 -10.40 12.18
C PHE A 16 13.38 -10.55 13.54
N SER A 17 14.54 -11.21 13.59
CA SER A 17 15.32 -11.37 14.83
C SER A 17 15.70 -10.02 15.44
N ASN A 18 16.12 -9.05 14.62
CA ASN A 18 16.45 -7.71 15.10
C ASN A 18 15.22 -6.97 15.63
N SER A 19 14.07 -7.04 14.95
CA SER A 19 12.84 -6.40 15.40
C SER A 19 12.33 -6.99 16.71
N VAL A 20 12.47 -8.30 16.91
CA VAL A 20 12.19 -8.95 18.20
C VAL A 20 13.19 -8.49 19.27
N ASN A 21 14.49 -8.50 18.96
CA ASN A 21 15.54 -8.11 19.89
C ASN A 21 15.42 -6.65 20.36
N GLN A 22 15.13 -5.73 19.45
CA GLN A 22 14.94 -4.31 19.76
C GLN A 22 13.69 -4.03 20.59
N LYS A 23 12.72 -4.96 20.57
CA LYS A 23 11.43 -4.85 21.27
C LYS A 23 11.28 -5.93 22.33
N LYS A 24 12.37 -6.45 22.88
CA LYS A 24 12.35 -7.50 23.92
C LYS A 24 11.58 -7.11 25.19
N ASN A 25 11.53 -5.82 25.49
CA ASN A 25 10.79 -5.29 26.63
C ASN A 25 9.29 -5.11 26.35
N ASP A 26 8.83 -5.42 25.13
CA ASP A 26 7.41 -5.45 24.80
C ASP A 26 6.74 -6.61 25.55
N GLU A 27 5.77 -6.29 26.40
CA GLU A 27 5.11 -7.26 27.29
C GLU A 27 4.53 -8.45 26.51
N ASN A 28 4.00 -8.24 25.31
CA ASN A 28 3.46 -9.32 24.49
C ASN A 28 4.57 -10.23 23.96
N ILE A 29 5.71 -9.69 23.55
CA ILE A 29 6.86 -10.50 23.12
C ILE A 29 7.38 -11.32 24.30
N LYS A 30 7.58 -10.66 25.44
CA LYS A 30 8.08 -11.29 26.67
C LYS A 30 7.14 -12.39 27.15
N HIS A 31 5.85 -12.10 27.26
CA HIS A 31 4.84 -13.08 27.68
C HIS A 31 4.84 -14.33 26.78
N ASN A 32 4.89 -14.16 25.46
CA ASN A 32 4.86 -15.29 24.54
C ASN A 32 6.15 -16.11 24.56
N LEU A 33 7.31 -15.47 24.67
CA LEU A 33 8.60 -16.16 24.82
C LEU A 33 8.67 -16.92 26.14
N ASP A 34 8.32 -16.29 27.26
CA ASP A 34 8.42 -16.88 28.59
C ASP A 34 7.42 -18.03 28.77
N LYS A 35 6.20 -17.90 28.21
CA LYS A 35 5.14 -18.90 28.37
C LYS A 35 5.18 -20.05 27.36
N TYR A 36 5.52 -19.76 26.10
CA TYR A 36 5.40 -20.74 25.00
C TYR A 36 6.73 -21.03 24.29
N GLY A 37 7.81 -20.31 24.60
CA GLY A 37 9.11 -20.46 23.92
C GLY A 37 9.12 -20.03 22.45
N ILE A 38 8.01 -19.50 21.94
CA ILE A 38 7.83 -19.12 20.53
C ILE A 38 6.99 -17.85 20.43
N ILE A 39 7.31 -17.01 19.44
CA ILE A 39 6.52 -15.81 19.13
C ILE A 39 5.59 -16.14 17.96
N PRO A 40 4.26 -16.07 18.16
CA PRO A 40 3.33 -16.28 17.07
C PRO A 40 3.46 -15.23 15.95
N ALA A 41 3.15 -15.62 14.72
CA ALA A 41 3.32 -14.74 13.56
C ALA A 41 2.48 -13.45 13.65
N TRP A 42 1.28 -13.49 14.23
CA TRP A 42 0.46 -12.28 14.40
C TRP A 42 1.08 -11.27 15.36
N VAL A 43 1.74 -11.73 16.44
CA VAL A 43 2.49 -10.86 17.35
C VAL A 43 3.66 -10.22 16.62
N LEU A 44 4.37 -11.01 15.80
CA LEU A 44 5.49 -10.52 15.01
C LEU A 44 5.07 -9.49 13.94
N PHE A 45 3.95 -9.74 13.24
CA PHE A 45 3.45 -8.83 12.21
C PHE A 45 3.03 -7.47 12.76
N GLN A 46 2.51 -7.41 13.99
CA GLN A 46 2.19 -6.14 14.66
C GLN A 46 3.44 -5.27 14.90
N LYS A 47 4.64 -5.85 14.87
CA LYS A 47 5.90 -5.14 15.12
C LYS A 47 6.66 -4.76 13.87
N LEU A 48 6.21 -5.22 12.70
CA LEU A 48 6.84 -4.90 11.43
C LEU A 48 6.46 -3.50 10.94
N SER A 49 7.45 -2.81 10.39
CA SER A 49 7.20 -1.65 9.55
C SER A 49 6.53 -2.05 8.24
N PHE A 50 5.86 -1.11 7.58
CA PHE A 50 5.27 -1.33 6.26
C PHE A 50 6.30 -1.85 5.23
N GLY A 51 7.54 -1.36 5.30
CA GLY A 51 8.62 -1.80 4.41
C GLY A 51 9.02 -3.27 4.62
N GLU A 52 8.95 -3.75 5.86
CA GLU A 52 9.21 -5.15 6.20
C GLU A 52 8.05 -6.05 5.79
N LEU A 53 6.81 -5.60 5.97
CA LEU A 53 5.62 -6.30 5.45
C LEU A 53 5.67 -6.46 3.93
N ALA A 54 6.03 -5.41 3.20
CA ALA A 54 6.19 -5.48 1.74
C ALA A 54 7.28 -6.48 1.32
N MET A 55 8.41 -6.49 2.04
CA MET A 55 9.49 -7.45 1.80
C MET A 55 9.07 -8.89 2.15
N PHE A 56 8.34 -9.09 3.25
CA PHE A 56 7.78 -10.39 3.62
C PHE A 56 6.81 -10.91 2.55
N TYR A 57 5.86 -10.07 2.13
CA TYR A 57 4.90 -10.43 1.09
C TYR A 57 5.60 -10.79 -0.22
N THR A 58 6.57 -9.97 -0.67
CA THR A 58 7.35 -10.20 -1.89
C THR A 58 8.04 -11.58 -1.90
N ASN A 59 8.56 -12.03 -0.74
CA ASN A 59 9.26 -13.31 -0.62
C ASN A 59 8.34 -14.49 -0.24
N THR A 60 7.06 -14.23 0.01
CA THR A 60 6.07 -15.26 0.30
C THR A 60 5.81 -16.13 -0.92
N GLN A 61 5.55 -17.43 -0.70
CA GLN A 61 5.23 -18.38 -1.77
C GLN A 61 3.98 -17.96 -2.55
N THR A 62 3.95 -18.25 -3.85
CA THR A 62 2.83 -17.90 -4.75
C THR A 62 1.48 -18.41 -4.23
N LYS A 63 1.43 -19.62 -3.65
CA LYS A 63 0.21 -20.18 -3.05
C LYS A 63 -0.35 -19.24 -1.97
N ASN A 64 0.49 -18.76 -1.07
CA ASN A 64 0.09 -17.88 0.03
C ASN A 64 -0.23 -16.46 -0.46
N LYS A 65 0.50 -15.95 -1.47
CA LYS A 65 0.15 -14.67 -2.13
C LYS A 65 -1.28 -14.70 -2.68
N LYS A 66 -1.67 -15.81 -3.34
CA LYS A 66 -3.04 -16.01 -3.83
C LYS A 66 -4.08 -16.02 -2.71
N LEU A 67 -3.78 -16.64 -1.57
CA LEU A 67 -4.68 -16.66 -0.41
C LEU A 67 -4.91 -15.24 0.14
N VAL A 68 -3.84 -14.46 0.28
CA VAL A 68 -3.95 -13.05 0.71
C VAL A 68 -4.81 -12.26 -0.27
N CYS A 69 -4.57 -12.38 -1.58
CA CYS A 69 -5.36 -11.68 -2.59
C CYS A 69 -6.84 -12.06 -2.50
N LYS A 70 -7.16 -13.36 -2.41
CA LYS A 70 -8.55 -13.82 -2.23
C LYS A 70 -9.21 -13.23 -0.98
N LYS A 71 -8.47 -13.11 0.14
CA LYS A 71 -9.02 -12.48 1.34
C LYS A 71 -9.28 -10.99 1.13
N ILE A 72 -8.39 -10.28 0.44
CA ILE A 72 -8.61 -8.87 0.06
C ILE A 72 -9.84 -8.73 -0.83
N GLU A 73 -10.00 -9.59 -1.85
CA GLU A 73 -11.19 -9.60 -2.72
C GLU A 73 -12.48 -9.83 -1.92
N SER A 74 -12.47 -10.80 -1.00
CA SER A 74 -13.60 -11.08 -0.10
C SER A 74 -13.95 -9.87 0.76
N LEU A 75 -12.94 -9.24 1.37
CA LEU A 75 -13.12 -8.06 2.21
C LEU A 75 -13.68 -6.87 1.41
N ILE A 76 -13.23 -6.66 0.17
CA ILE A 76 -13.81 -5.62 -0.70
C ILE A 76 -15.29 -5.91 -0.95
N SER A 77 -15.64 -7.15 -1.30
CA SER A 77 -17.04 -7.54 -1.51
C SER A 77 -17.89 -7.35 -0.26
N GLU A 78 -17.39 -7.79 0.90
CA GLU A 78 -18.05 -7.65 2.21
C GLU A 78 -18.25 -6.18 2.60
N ASN A 79 -17.25 -5.32 2.37
CA ASN A 79 -17.25 -3.94 2.85
C ASN A 79 -18.03 -2.96 1.96
N ILE A 80 -18.00 -3.16 0.64
CA ILE A 80 -18.55 -2.19 -0.32
C ILE A 80 -19.48 -2.81 -1.37
N GLY A 81 -19.77 -4.11 -1.28
CA GLY A 81 -20.67 -4.82 -2.19
C GLY A 81 -20.17 -4.92 -3.64
N LYS A 82 -18.87 -4.70 -3.89
CA LYS A 82 -18.28 -4.75 -5.24
C LYS A 82 -17.36 -5.96 -5.40
N GLU A 83 -17.51 -6.67 -6.51
CA GLU A 83 -16.58 -7.73 -6.89
C GLU A 83 -15.38 -7.14 -7.66
N ILE A 84 -14.27 -6.95 -6.96
CA ILE A 84 -13.01 -6.50 -7.55
C ILE A 84 -11.99 -7.63 -7.43
N LYS A 85 -11.51 -8.14 -8.57
CA LYS A 85 -10.40 -9.10 -8.60
C LYS A 85 -9.08 -8.39 -8.37
N VAL A 86 -8.19 -8.97 -7.57
CA VAL A 86 -6.90 -8.37 -7.23
C VAL A 86 -5.80 -9.38 -7.58
N PRO A 87 -5.28 -9.37 -8.82
CA PRO A 87 -4.19 -10.26 -9.20
C PRO A 87 -2.95 -10.08 -8.33
N LYS A 88 -2.27 -11.18 -8.01
CA LYS A 88 -1.10 -11.17 -7.11
C LYS A 88 0.04 -10.28 -7.61
N GLU A 89 0.25 -10.22 -8.93
CA GLU A 89 1.25 -9.38 -9.56
C GLU A 89 0.95 -7.89 -9.35
N ILE A 90 -0.32 -7.52 -9.48
CA ILE A 90 -0.81 -6.15 -9.27
C ILE A 90 -0.68 -5.78 -7.79
N PHE A 91 -1.14 -6.66 -6.88
CA PHE A 91 -1.05 -6.41 -5.45
C PHE A 91 0.41 -6.27 -4.95
N GLU A 92 1.31 -7.13 -5.44
CA GLU A 92 2.74 -7.04 -5.14
C GLU A 92 3.36 -5.73 -5.66
N SER A 93 2.94 -5.28 -6.84
CA SER A 93 3.34 -3.98 -7.40
C SER A 93 2.86 -2.83 -6.52
N TRP A 94 1.59 -2.83 -6.10
CA TRP A 94 1.03 -1.80 -5.22
C TRP A 94 1.81 -1.70 -3.91
N PHE A 95 2.02 -2.82 -3.21
CA PHE A 95 2.73 -2.83 -1.94
C PHE A 95 4.16 -2.27 -2.06
N ASN A 96 4.89 -2.68 -3.10
CA ASN A 96 6.27 -2.24 -3.31
C ASN A 96 6.35 -0.76 -3.71
N ASN A 97 5.39 -0.27 -4.50
CA ASN A 97 5.38 1.11 -4.96
C ASN A 97 4.85 2.08 -3.90
N ILE A 98 3.85 1.69 -3.09
CA ILE A 98 3.42 2.47 -1.92
C ILE A 98 4.58 2.60 -0.91
N ARG A 99 5.36 1.54 -0.71
CA ARG A 99 6.57 1.59 0.12
C ARG A 99 7.58 2.60 -0.44
N TYR A 100 7.80 2.58 -1.76
CA TYR A 100 8.66 3.54 -2.43
C TYR A 100 8.16 4.98 -2.23
N LEU A 101 6.86 5.23 -2.40
CA LEU A 101 6.24 6.53 -2.19
C LEU A 101 6.47 7.02 -0.77
N ARG A 102 6.15 6.20 0.23
CA ARG A 102 6.37 6.52 1.65
C ARG A 102 7.82 6.88 1.94
N ASN A 103 8.77 6.12 1.38
CA ASN A 103 10.19 6.41 1.56
C ASN A 103 10.60 7.72 0.89
N LYS A 104 10.06 8.02 -0.30
CA LYS A 104 10.33 9.28 -0.98
C LYS A 104 9.85 10.47 -0.14
N ILE A 105 8.60 10.40 0.35
CA ILE A 105 8.02 11.43 1.21
C ILE A 105 8.86 11.62 2.47
N ALA A 106 9.23 10.55 3.16
CA ALA A 106 10.04 10.63 4.39
C ALA A 106 11.45 11.22 4.19
N HIS A 107 11.96 11.27 2.97
CA HIS A 107 13.28 11.84 2.66
C HIS A 107 13.20 13.27 2.11
N THR A 108 12.09 13.66 1.48
CA THR A 108 12.01 14.93 0.76
C THR A 108 10.89 15.84 1.25
N ASP A 109 9.96 15.35 2.07
CA ASP A 109 8.73 16.03 2.52
C ASP A 109 7.82 16.60 1.41
N VAL A 110 8.20 16.41 0.14
CA VAL A 110 7.52 16.91 -1.06
C VAL A 110 6.93 15.76 -1.86
N ILE A 111 5.63 15.89 -2.17
CA ILE A 111 4.86 14.95 -3.00
C ILE A 111 4.18 15.66 -4.19
N TYR A 112 3.87 16.95 -4.06
CA TYR A 112 3.16 17.74 -5.06
C TYR A 112 4.06 18.06 -6.26
N GLY A 113 3.55 17.85 -7.48
CA GLY A 113 4.28 18.14 -8.72
C GLY A 113 5.44 17.19 -9.04
N VAL A 114 5.67 16.16 -8.21
CA VAL A 114 6.75 15.18 -8.41
C VAL A 114 6.42 14.25 -9.57
N ASN A 115 7.42 13.97 -10.40
CA ASN A 115 7.43 12.83 -11.32
C ASN A 115 8.20 11.69 -10.65
N PHE A 116 7.49 10.62 -10.29
CA PHE A 116 8.09 9.48 -9.62
C PHE A 116 8.80 8.58 -10.64
N THR A 117 9.95 8.02 -10.24
CA THR A 117 10.67 7.05 -11.09
C THR A 117 9.99 5.68 -11.16
N LYS A 118 8.99 5.46 -10.31
CA LYS A 118 8.16 4.25 -10.25
C LYS A 118 6.69 4.64 -10.21
N SER A 119 5.83 3.76 -10.68
CA SER A 119 4.38 3.92 -10.64
C SER A 119 3.72 2.60 -10.26
N CYS A 120 2.54 2.67 -9.64
CA CYS A 120 1.75 1.48 -9.36
C CYS A 120 1.22 0.87 -10.67
N SER A 121 1.09 -0.46 -10.69
CA SER A 121 0.43 -1.16 -11.80
C SER A 121 -1.05 -0.79 -11.85
N GLY A 122 -1.55 -0.49 -13.04
CA GLY A 122 -2.96 -0.16 -13.26
C GLY A 122 -3.88 -1.35 -13.04
N HIS A 123 -5.08 -1.10 -12.50
CA HIS A 123 -6.12 -2.10 -12.35
C HIS A 123 -7.12 -2.08 -13.52
N ALA A 124 -7.74 -3.23 -13.81
CA ALA A 124 -8.73 -3.33 -14.88
C ALA A 124 -9.95 -2.43 -14.64
N SER A 125 -10.38 -2.24 -13.38
CA SER A 125 -11.49 -1.34 -13.03
C SER A 125 -11.23 0.12 -13.37
N ASP A 126 -9.95 0.50 -13.47
CA ASP A 126 -9.54 1.89 -13.67
C ASP A 126 -9.05 2.13 -15.10
N LYS A 127 -9.26 1.16 -16.01
CA LYS A 127 -8.74 1.16 -17.38
C LYS A 127 -9.08 2.44 -18.15
N GLU A 128 -10.32 2.91 -18.05
CA GLU A 128 -10.74 4.13 -18.73
C GLU A 128 -9.98 5.36 -18.21
N TYR A 129 -9.91 5.52 -16.89
CA TYR A 129 -9.18 6.60 -16.24
C TYR A 129 -7.68 6.55 -16.61
N LEU A 130 -7.06 5.36 -16.57
CA LEU A 130 -5.66 5.14 -16.93
C LEU A 130 -5.37 5.45 -18.41
N ASN A 131 -6.28 5.11 -19.32
CA ASN A 131 -6.15 5.46 -20.74
C ASN A 131 -6.19 6.98 -20.95
N ARG A 132 -7.03 7.69 -20.20
CA ARG A 132 -7.06 9.16 -20.23
C ARG A 132 -5.77 9.75 -19.66
N LEU A 133 -5.26 9.23 -18.54
CA LEU A 133 -3.98 9.64 -17.96
C LEU A 133 -2.81 9.52 -18.93
N GLN A 134 -2.82 8.48 -19.77
CA GLN A 134 -1.75 8.25 -20.72
C GLN A 134 -1.61 9.38 -21.74
N LYS A 135 -2.71 9.99 -22.16
CA LYS A 135 -2.72 11.11 -23.09
C LYS A 135 -2.02 12.36 -22.54
N PHE A 136 -1.96 12.50 -21.22
CA PHE A 136 -1.33 13.64 -20.53
C PHE A 136 0.07 13.31 -19.99
N HIS A 137 0.59 12.11 -20.22
CA HIS A 137 1.85 11.63 -19.64
C HIS A 137 1.89 11.68 -18.10
N TYR A 138 0.76 11.41 -17.44
CA TYR A 138 0.61 11.50 -15.99
C TYR A 138 0.78 10.16 -15.24
N GLN A 139 1.25 9.11 -15.90
CA GLN A 139 1.36 7.76 -15.32
C GLN A 139 2.37 7.69 -14.15
N GLN A 140 3.34 8.59 -14.13
CA GLN A 140 4.34 8.70 -13.07
C GLN A 140 3.98 9.72 -11.99
N ARG A 141 2.72 10.21 -11.99
CA ARG A 141 2.21 11.11 -10.97
C ARG A 141 1.61 10.33 -9.80
N LEU A 142 1.33 11.06 -8.73
CA LEU A 142 0.76 10.54 -7.48
C LEU A 142 -0.53 9.73 -7.70
N ILE A 143 -1.35 10.07 -8.70
CA ILE A 143 -2.63 9.44 -8.98
C ILE A 143 -2.57 7.91 -9.09
N THR A 144 -1.51 7.33 -9.66
CA THR A 144 -1.42 5.86 -9.78
C THR A 144 -1.27 5.18 -8.42
N PHE A 145 -0.61 5.86 -7.47
CA PHE A 145 -0.52 5.41 -6.08
C PHE A 145 -1.86 5.58 -5.36
N LEU A 146 -2.57 6.69 -5.60
CA LEU A 146 -3.89 6.92 -5.01
C LEU A 146 -4.92 5.88 -5.48
N LEU A 147 -4.92 5.52 -6.76
CA LEU A 147 -5.77 4.45 -7.29
C LEU A 147 -5.48 3.10 -6.62
N ALA A 148 -4.19 2.77 -6.45
CA ALA A 148 -3.79 1.56 -5.73
C ALA A 148 -4.22 1.59 -4.25
N MET A 149 -4.01 2.72 -3.57
CA MET A 149 -4.42 2.90 -2.18
C MET A 149 -5.94 2.79 -2.04
N GLN A 150 -6.72 3.41 -2.92
CA GLN A 150 -8.18 3.30 -2.93
C GLN A 150 -8.63 1.84 -2.86
N LYS A 151 -8.09 0.96 -3.71
CA LYS A 151 -8.46 -0.47 -3.70
C LYS A 151 -8.06 -1.18 -2.41
N LEU A 152 -6.96 -0.76 -1.76
CA LEU A 152 -6.59 -1.28 -0.45
C LEU A 152 -7.57 -0.80 0.64
N PHE A 153 -7.94 0.48 0.65
CA PHE A 153 -8.91 1.04 1.60
C PHE A 153 -10.30 0.43 1.45
N MET A 154 -10.71 0.03 0.24
CA MET A 154 -11.96 -0.72 0.02
C MET A 154 -12.00 -2.04 0.82
N SER A 155 -10.84 -2.66 1.10
CA SER A 155 -10.74 -3.87 1.92
C SER A 155 -10.65 -3.61 3.44
N MET A 156 -10.60 -2.35 3.86
CA MET A 156 -10.44 -1.97 5.27
C MET A 156 -11.79 -1.68 5.95
N PRO A 157 -11.86 -1.70 7.29
CA PRO A 157 -13.06 -1.33 8.04
C PRO A 157 -13.53 0.10 7.76
N GLU A 158 -14.78 0.40 8.12
CA GLU A 158 -15.47 1.67 7.84
C GLU A 158 -14.66 2.89 8.26
N TYR A 159 -14.15 2.93 9.49
CA TYR A 159 -13.36 4.06 9.97
C TYR A 159 -12.13 4.38 9.09
N CYS A 160 -11.50 3.37 8.47
CA CYS A 160 -10.38 3.60 7.55
C CYS A 160 -10.86 4.23 6.23
N ARG A 161 -12.05 3.81 5.75
CA ARG A 161 -12.65 4.35 4.53
C ARG A 161 -13.12 5.79 4.74
N ASP A 162 -13.61 6.13 5.92
CA ASP A 162 -13.97 7.50 6.28
C ASP A 162 -12.73 8.40 6.30
N ILE A 163 -11.64 7.94 6.91
CA ILE A 163 -10.34 8.64 6.88
C ILE A 163 -9.89 8.87 5.43
N TRP A 164 -10.02 7.85 4.57
CA TRP A 164 -9.70 7.98 3.16
C TRP A 164 -10.58 9.04 2.46
N ASN A 165 -11.90 8.94 2.59
CA ASN A 165 -12.84 9.87 1.97
C ASN A 165 -12.63 11.32 2.45
N SER A 166 -12.42 11.52 3.74
CA SER A 166 -12.06 12.82 4.33
C SER A 166 -10.72 13.34 3.80
N THR A 167 -9.70 12.48 3.69
CA THR A 167 -8.40 12.88 3.11
C THR A 167 -8.54 13.34 1.65
N ILE A 168 -9.32 12.62 0.85
CA ILE A 168 -9.57 12.96 -0.56
C ILE A 168 -10.31 14.29 -0.68
N GLU A 169 -11.28 14.53 0.19
CA GLU A 169 -12.02 15.79 0.27
C GLU A 169 -11.15 16.96 0.72
N ASP A 170 -10.35 16.79 1.76
CA ASP A 170 -9.40 17.80 2.24
C ASP A 170 -8.40 18.21 1.15
N ILE A 171 -7.91 17.27 0.36
CA ILE A 171 -7.02 17.57 -0.77
C ILE A 171 -7.75 18.42 -1.83
N GLN A 172 -9.00 18.07 -2.17
CA GLN A 172 -9.80 18.83 -3.12
C GLN A 172 -10.09 20.25 -2.62
N VAL A 173 -10.51 20.40 -1.37
CA VAL A 173 -10.79 21.70 -0.74
C VAL A 173 -9.55 22.58 -0.76
N ARG A 174 -8.42 22.07 -0.26
CA ARG A 174 -7.15 22.81 -0.24
C ARG A 174 -6.67 23.19 -1.65
N ALA A 175 -6.93 22.36 -2.65
CA ALA A 175 -6.60 22.69 -4.03
C ALA A 175 -7.51 23.78 -4.62
N ASN A 176 -8.80 23.77 -4.28
CA ASN A 176 -9.75 24.79 -4.72
C ASN A 176 -9.49 26.14 -4.05
N GLU A 177 -9.09 26.16 -2.78
CA GLU A 177 -8.77 27.37 -2.03
C GLU A 177 -7.43 28.02 -2.44
N ASN A 178 -6.53 27.24 -3.06
CA ASN A 178 -5.19 27.71 -3.42
C ASN A 178 -4.95 27.59 -4.93
N SER A 179 -5.02 28.73 -5.64
CA SER A 179 -4.80 28.82 -7.08
C SER A 179 -3.44 28.30 -7.57
N SER A 180 -2.45 28.16 -6.68
CA SER A 180 -1.13 27.58 -6.99
C SER A 180 -1.14 26.05 -6.99
N ILE A 181 -2.13 25.42 -6.34
CA ILE A 181 -2.30 23.98 -6.28
C ILE A 181 -3.21 23.54 -7.43
N LYS A 182 -2.65 22.78 -8.37
CA LYS A 182 -3.35 22.26 -9.54
C LYS A 182 -3.42 20.75 -9.42
N LEU A 183 -4.63 20.19 -9.33
CA LEU A 183 -4.82 18.73 -9.21
C LEU A 183 -4.21 17.95 -10.39
N ALA A 184 -4.17 18.55 -11.59
CA ALA A 184 -3.46 17.99 -12.74
C ALA A 184 -1.97 17.71 -12.46
N ARG A 185 -1.30 18.46 -11.57
CA ARG A 185 0.12 18.25 -11.19
C ARG A 185 0.34 17.00 -10.35
N ILE A 186 -0.70 16.46 -9.74
CA ILE A 186 -0.68 15.15 -9.07
C ILE A 186 -1.32 14.05 -9.92
N GLY A 187 -1.70 14.37 -11.16
CA GLY A 187 -2.27 13.43 -12.13
C GLY A 187 -3.78 13.27 -12.02
N VAL A 188 -4.48 14.17 -11.34
CA VAL A 188 -5.95 14.12 -11.25
C VAL A 188 -6.54 14.76 -12.50
N LEU A 189 -7.49 14.08 -13.13
CA LEU A 189 -8.17 14.54 -14.33
C LEU A 189 -9.37 15.41 -13.94
N ASP A 190 -9.77 16.31 -14.84
CA ASP A 190 -10.99 17.15 -14.72
C ASP A 190 -11.08 18.00 -13.44
N ASN A 191 -9.97 18.14 -12.70
CA ASN A 191 -9.92 18.77 -11.39
C ASN A 191 -10.91 18.15 -10.37
N ASP A 192 -11.22 16.86 -10.53
CA ASP A 192 -12.19 16.15 -9.70
C ASP A 192 -11.58 14.89 -9.06
N MET A 193 -11.52 14.91 -7.73
CA MET A 193 -11.05 13.81 -6.90
C MET A 193 -12.16 12.80 -6.55
N SER A 194 -13.43 13.04 -6.92
CA SER A 194 -14.58 12.19 -6.56
C SER A 194 -14.41 10.73 -6.98
N TYR A 195 -13.72 10.48 -8.10
CA TYR A 195 -13.38 9.15 -8.59
C TYR A 195 -12.59 8.30 -7.58
N LEU A 196 -11.86 8.95 -6.67
CA LEU A 196 -11.08 8.30 -5.62
C LEU A 196 -11.88 8.00 -4.36
N LYS A 197 -13.08 8.58 -4.15
CA LYS A 197 -13.90 8.24 -2.98
C LYS A 197 -14.38 6.79 -3.05
N ILE A 198 -14.65 6.19 -1.89
CA ILE A 198 -15.08 4.79 -1.71
C ILE A 198 -16.53 4.77 -1.24
#